data_AF-A0A369MCF1-F1
#
_entry.id   AF-A0A369MCF1-F1
#
_cell.length_a   1.000
_cell.length_b   1.000
_cell.length_c   1.000
_cell.angle_alpha   90.00
_cell.angle_beta   90.00
_cell.angle_gamma   90.00
#
_symmetry.space_group_name_H-M   'P 1'
#
loop_
_entity.id
_entity.type
_entity.pdbx_description
1 polymer ?
#
loop_
_entity_poly.entity_id
_entity_poly.type
_entity_poly.pdbx_seq_one_letter_code
_entity_poly.pdbx_strand_id
1 'polypeptide(L)'
;MPALQVRDFPDDLYEQLKAYAASQHRSIAQQTIVAVEQMLEAADAQHYWDGHDLHCLERRPRYFDFDTEAKRAARIEKRKELFAEIDKMEWSGPQPTADEIVAMIHEGREERDRAILEACGFNEELERMEEAR
;
A
#
# COMPACT_ATOMS: atom_id res chain seq x y z
N MET A 1 -26.06 22.49 -10.42
CA MET A 1 -24.73 21.93 -10.10
C MET A 1 -23.96 22.95 -9.30
N PRO A 2 -23.30 22.58 -8.19
CA PRO A 2 -22.45 23.51 -7.46
C PRO A 2 -21.29 23.97 -8.36
N ALA A 3 -20.96 25.26 -8.33
CA ALA A 3 -19.83 25.82 -9.06
C ALA A 3 -18.56 25.66 -8.23
N LEU A 4 -17.53 25.03 -8.80
CA LEU A 4 -16.20 24.98 -8.20
C LEU A 4 -15.49 26.30 -8.47
N GLN A 5 -15.15 27.04 -7.43
CA GLN A 5 -14.37 28.28 -7.52
C GLN A 5 -12.98 28.05 -6.93
N VAL A 6 -11.95 28.34 -7.71
CA VAL A 6 -10.55 28.28 -7.26
C VAL A 6 -10.11 29.71 -6.93
N ARG A 7 -9.66 29.92 -5.69
CA ARG A 7 -9.12 31.22 -5.24
C ARG A 7 -7.65 31.31 -5.59
N ASP A 8 -7.19 32.53 -5.91
CA ASP A 8 -5.77 32.86 -6.16
C ASP A 8 -5.12 31.96 -7.22
N PHE A 9 -5.80 31.74 -8.34
CA PHE A 9 -5.31 30.88 -9.41
C PHE A 9 -4.15 31.57 -10.16
N PRO A 10 -2.96 30.95 -10.26
CA PRO A 10 -1.78 31.60 -10.87
C PRO A 10 -2.00 31.97 -12.33
N ASP A 11 -1.64 33.20 -12.71
CA ASP A 11 -1.83 33.74 -14.07
C ASP A 11 -1.08 32.90 -15.13
N ASP A 12 0.15 32.48 -14.84
CA ASP A 12 0.95 31.66 -15.74
C ASP A 12 0.27 30.31 -16.06
N LEU A 13 -0.39 29.72 -15.06
CA LEU A 13 -1.10 28.45 -15.20
C LEU A 13 -2.41 28.64 -15.98
N TYR A 14 -3.08 29.78 -15.79
CA TYR A 14 -4.26 30.15 -16.56
C TYR A 14 -3.97 30.30 -18.04
N GLU A 15 -2.89 30.99 -18.41
CA GLU A 15 -2.52 31.15 -19.82
C GLU A 15 -2.10 29.81 -20.45
N GLN A 16 -1.41 28.94 -19.71
CA GLN A 16 -1.12 27.57 -20.17
C GLN A 16 -2.39 26.74 -20.41
N LEU A 17 -3.33 26.77 -19.46
CA LEU A 17 -4.60 26.05 -19.57
C LEU A 17 -5.42 26.56 -20.76
N LYS A 18 -5.45 27.87 -20.97
CA LYS A 18 -6.14 28.52 -22.10
C LYS A 18 -5.52 28.13 -23.44
N ALA A 19 -4.19 28.15 -23.56
CA ALA A 19 -3.49 27.71 -24.76
C ALA A 19 -3.78 26.23 -25.07
N TYR A 20 -3.76 25.38 -24.03
CA TYR A 20 -4.06 23.95 -24.18
C TYR A 20 -5.53 23.73 -24.59
N ALA A 21 -6.48 24.42 -23.97
CA ALA A 21 -7.89 24.35 -24.33
C ALA A 21 -8.13 24.77 -25.79
N ALA A 22 -7.48 25.84 -26.24
CA ALA A 22 -7.55 26.30 -27.63
C ALA A 22 -6.99 25.24 -28.60
N SER A 23 -5.88 24.58 -28.27
CA SER A 23 -5.28 23.51 -29.09
C SER A 23 -6.19 22.30 -29.24
N GLN A 24 -7.03 22.03 -28.23
CA GLN A 24 -7.96 20.90 -28.19
C GLN A 24 -9.37 21.29 -28.68
N HIS A 25 -9.58 22.53 -29.15
CA HIS A 25 -10.86 23.08 -29.54
C HIS A 25 -11.94 22.99 -28.45
N ARG A 26 -11.54 23.18 -27.19
CA ARG A 26 -12.41 23.12 -26.01
C ARG A 26 -12.49 24.46 -25.32
N SER A 27 -13.59 24.68 -24.59
CA SER A 27 -13.67 25.78 -23.62
C SER A 27 -12.73 25.53 -22.44
N ILE A 28 -12.30 26.61 -21.76
CA ILE A 28 -11.44 26.50 -20.58
C ILE A 28 -12.11 25.63 -19.51
N ALA A 29 -13.40 25.85 -19.23
CA ALA A 29 -14.14 25.06 -18.25
C ALA A 29 -14.17 23.56 -18.58
N GLN A 30 -14.42 23.19 -19.84
CA GLN A 30 -14.38 21.78 -20.27
C GLN A 30 -12.97 21.21 -20.19
N GLN A 31 -11.95 21.98 -20.54
CA GLN A 31 -10.58 21.52 -20.44
C GLN A 31 -10.17 21.29 -18.97
N THR A 32 -10.64 22.11 -18.04
CA THR A 32 -10.46 21.89 -16.59
C THR A 32 -11.13 20.61 -16.15
N ILE A 33 -12.36 20.33 -16.60
CA ILE A 33 -13.07 19.08 -16.29
C ILE A 33 -12.26 17.88 -16.76
N VAL A 34 -11.82 17.86 -18.02
CA VAL A 34 -11.02 16.76 -18.56
C VAL A 34 -9.70 16.58 -17.81
N ALA A 35 -9.04 17.67 -17.42
CA ALA A 35 -7.81 17.59 -16.63
C ALA A 35 -8.05 16.97 -15.24
N VAL A 36 -9.17 17.31 -14.59
CA VAL A 36 -9.57 16.72 -13.30
C VAL A 36 -9.98 15.26 -13.45
N GLU A 37 -10.75 14.92 -14.49
CA GLU A 37 -11.12 13.53 -14.80
C GLU A 37 -9.87 12.67 -15.01
N GLN A 38 -8.94 13.12 -15.86
CA GLN A 38 -7.68 12.41 -16.11
C GLN A 38 -6.80 12.29 -14.86
N MET A 39 -6.80 13.29 -13.98
CA MET A 39 -6.08 13.22 -12.71
C MET A 39 -6.70 12.18 -11.78
N LEU A 40 -8.02 12.13 -11.67
CA LEU A 40 -8.75 11.16 -10.84
C LEU A 40 -8.60 9.75 -11.42
N GLU A 41 -8.78 9.59 -12.74
CA GLU A 41 -8.53 8.32 -13.43
C GLU A 41 -7.08 7.88 -13.30
N ALA A 42 -6.09 8.79 -13.29
CA ALA A 42 -4.70 8.43 -13.03
C ALA A 42 -4.43 8.06 -11.57
N ALA A 43 -5.21 8.59 -10.62
CA ALA A 43 -5.13 8.23 -9.20
C ALA A 43 -5.86 6.90 -8.90
N ASP A 44 -6.93 6.61 -9.63
CA ASP A 44 -7.66 5.34 -9.60
C ASP A 44 -6.94 4.27 -10.41
N ALA A 45 -6.31 4.60 -11.54
CA ALA A 45 -5.44 3.68 -12.29
C ALA A 45 -4.16 3.38 -11.51
N GLN A 46 -3.73 4.26 -10.60
CA GLN A 46 -2.72 3.90 -9.61
C GLN A 46 -3.21 2.81 -8.65
N HIS A 47 -4.51 2.52 -8.59
CA HIS A 47 -5.14 1.54 -7.69
C HIS A 47 -6.25 0.76 -8.41
N TYR A 48 -5.90 -0.22 -9.22
CA TYR A 48 -6.90 -1.02 -9.91
C TYR A 48 -7.37 -2.18 -9.01
N TRP A 49 -8.69 -2.38 -8.95
CA TRP A 49 -9.32 -3.50 -8.25
C TRP A 49 -9.65 -4.61 -9.24
N ASP A 50 -9.14 -5.82 -9.01
CA ASP A 50 -9.27 -6.96 -9.92
C ASP A 50 -10.47 -7.88 -9.65
N GLY A 51 -11.25 -7.56 -8.62
CA GLY A 51 -12.31 -8.43 -8.12
C GLY A 51 -12.00 -9.12 -6.79
N HIS A 52 -10.74 -9.09 -6.34
CA HIS A 52 -10.28 -9.75 -5.13
C HIS A 52 -9.43 -8.80 -4.25
N ASP A 53 -8.48 -8.08 -4.84
CA ASP A 53 -7.56 -7.19 -4.12
C ASP A 53 -7.38 -5.81 -4.80
N LEU A 54 -6.95 -4.82 -4.02
CA LEU A 54 -6.62 -3.47 -4.51
C LEU A 54 -5.13 -3.38 -4.88
N HIS A 55 -4.82 -3.31 -6.17
CA HIS A 55 -3.45 -3.33 -6.69
C HIS A 55 -2.93 -1.94 -7.02
N CYS A 56 -1.74 -1.59 -6.54
CA CYS A 56 -1.11 -0.31 -6.84
C CYS A 56 -0.20 -0.39 -8.08
N LEU A 57 -0.41 0.44 -9.12
CA LEU A 57 0.54 0.54 -10.25
C LEU A 57 1.75 1.39 -9.83
N GLU A 58 2.90 0.74 -9.65
CA GLU A 58 4.14 1.31 -9.11
C GLU A 58 4.67 2.53 -9.89
N ARG A 59 4.36 3.75 -9.44
CA ARG A 59 5.27 4.89 -9.63
C ARG A 59 6.22 4.95 -8.44
N ARG A 60 7.43 4.40 -8.67
CA ARG A 60 8.70 4.51 -7.92
C ARG A 60 8.59 4.69 -6.39
N PRO A 61 9.14 3.77 -5.58
CA PRO A 61 8.99 3.86 -4.14
C PRO A 61 9.55 5.15 -3.54
N ARG A 62 8.79 5.77 -2.63
CA ARG A 62 9.16 6.97 -1.86
C ARG A 62 10.14 6.67 -0.70
N TYR A 63 10.73 5.48 -0.66
CA TYR A 63 11.76 5.11 0.30
C TYR A 63 13.12 5.07 -0.38
N PHE A 64 14.12 5.75 0.22
CA PHE A 64 15.52 5.54 -0.15
C PHE A 64 15.87 4.11 0.21
N ASP A 65 16.20 3.29 -0.80
CA ASP A 65 16.86 2.03 -0.54
C ASP A 65 18.30 2.33 -0.11
N PHE A 66 18.61 2.09 1.17
CA PHE A 66 19.96 2.24 1.71
C PHE A 66 20.87 1.05 1.35
N ASP A 67 20.33 -0.01 0.73
CA ASP A 67 21.11 -1.13 0.25
C ASP A 67 21.70 -0.85 -1.14
N THR A 68 22.94 -1.28 -1.35
CA THR A 68 23.53 -1.32 -2.69
C THR A 68 22.81 -2.38 -3.54
N GLU A 69 22.80 -2.20 -4.86
CA GLU A 69 22.17 -3.16 -5.78
C GLU A 69 22.65 -4.61 -5.56
N ALA A 70 23.92 -4.80 -5.19
CA ALA A 70 24.49 -6.09 -4.83
C ALA A 70 23.86 -6.71 -3.57
N LYS A 71 23.63 -5.91 -2.51
CA LYS A 71 22.94 -6.39 -1.29
C LYS A 71 21.50 -6.75 -1.58
N ARG A 72 20.83 -5.97 -2.43
CA ARG A 72 19.47 -6.27 -2.89
C ARG A 72 19.43 -7.59 -3.67
N ALA A 73 20.35 -7.79 -4.61
CA ALA A 73 20.45 -9.03 -5.39
C ALA A 73 20.67 -10.26 -4.48
N ALA A 74 21.60 -10.16 -3.52
CA ALA A 74 21.87 -11.23 -2.56
C ALA A 74 20.63 -11.58 -1.71
N ARG A 75 19.83 -10.59 -1.29
CA ARG A 75 18.57 -10.84 -0.57
C ARG A 75 17.53 -11.54 -1.45
N ILE A 76 17.44 -11.17 -2.72
CA ILE A 76 16.53 -11.79 -3.69
C ILE A 76 16.93 -13.25 -3.92
N GLU A 77 18.22 -13.53 -4.11
CA GLU A 77 18.72 -14.91 -4.26
C GLU A 77 18.43 -15.74 -3.02
N LYS A 78 18.78 -15.24 -1.83
CA LYS A 78 18.47 -15.92 -0.57
C LYS A 78 16.98 -16.23 -0.42
N ARG A 79 16.11 -15.29 -0.82
CA ARG A 79 14.66 -15.50 -0.79
C ARG A 79 14.22 -16.59 -1.77
N LYS A 80 14.76 -16.60 -3.00
CA LYS A 80 14.45 -17.63 -4.01
C LYS A 80 14.90 -19.02 -3.55
N GLU A 81 16.07 -19.12 -2.93
CA GLU A 81 16.57 -20.37 -2.36
C GLU A 81 15.66 -20.91 -1.26
N LEU A 82 15.23 -20.04 -0.33
CA LEU A 82 14.28 -20.40 0.72
C LEU A 82 12.94 -20.89 0.15
N PHE A 83 12.38 -20.21 -0.85
CA PHE A 83 11.14 -20.68 -1.49
C PHE A 83 11.33 -22.00 -2.22
N ALA A 84 12.45 -22.19 -2.92
CA ALA A 84 12.76 -23.47 -3.55
C ALA A 84 12.99 -24.61 -2.53
N GLU A 85 13.41 -24.29 -1.31
CA GLU A 85 13.49 -25.25 -0.21
C GLU A 85 12.09 -25.58 0.34
N ILE A 86 11.24 -24.56 0.54
CA ILE A 86 9.85 -24.73 0.97
C ILE A 86 9.04 -25.54 -0.06
N ASP A 87 9.23 -25.30 -1.36
CA ASP A 87 8.54 -26.04 -2.42
C ASP A 87 8.90 -27.55 -2.42
N LYS A 88 10.06 -27.91 -1.88
CA LYS A 88 10.45 -29.33 -1.70
C LYS A 88 9.83 -29.95 -0.45
N MET A 89 9.30 -29.15 0.47
CA MET A 89 8.63 -29.67 1.65
C MET A 89 7.24 -30.16 1.28
N GLU A 90 6.98 -31.44 1.54
CA GLU A 90 5.64 -31.99 1.41
C GLU A 90 4.87 -31.72 2.71
N TRP A 91 3.91 -30.80 2.64
CA TRP A 91 2.97 -30.58 3.75
C TRP A 91 2.06 -31.80 3.89
N SER A 92 2.20 -32.55 4.98
CA SER A 92 1.45 -33.78 5.24
C SER A 92 0.12 -33.55 5.98
N GLY A 93 -0.18 -32.31 6.38
CA GLY A 93 -1.39 -31.96 7.12
C GLY A 93 -2.56 -31.61 6.21
N PRO A 94 -3.80 -31.56 6.74
CA PRO A 94 -4.87 -30.84 6.07
C PRO A 94 -4.46 -29.38 5.86
N GLN A 95 -4.96 -28.77 4.79
CA GLN A 95 -4.83 -27.32 4.62
C GLN A 95 -5.65 -26.65 5.72
N PRO A 96 -5.05 -25.75 6.53
CA PRO A 96 -5.78 -25.09 7.59
C PRO A 96 -6.90 -24.22 6.99
N THR A 97 -8.02 -24.18 7.69
CA THR A 97 -9.15 -23.31 7.36
C THR A 97 -8.80 -21.84 7.63
N ALA A 98 -9.57 -20.92 7.04
CA ALA A 98 -9.36 -19.49 7.28
C ALA A 98 -9.44 -19.13 8.77
N ASP A 99 -10.38 -19.72 9.50
CA ASP A 99 -10.56 -19.47 10.93
C ASP A 99 -9.37 -20.00 11.75
N GLU A 100 -8.81 -21.17 11.38
CA GLU A 100 -7.62 -21.72 12.03
C GLU A 100 -6.37 -20.86 11.76
N ILE A 101 -6.22 -20.35 10.54
CA ILE A 101 -5.13 -19.41 10.20
C ILE A 101 -5.26 -18.14 11.03
N VAL A 102 -6.48 -17.57 11.12
CA VAL A 102 -6.75 -16.37 11.92
C VAL A 102 -6.42 -16.63 13.39
N ALA A 103 -6.88 -17.75 13.95
CA ALA A 103 -6.59 -18.12 15.34
C ALA A 103 -5.08 -18.26 15.59
N MET A 104 -4.35 -18.93 14.70
CA MET A 104 -2.89 -19.07 14.78
C MET A 104 -2.17 -17.71 14.73
N ILE A 105 -2.64 -16.78 13.88
CA ILE A 105 -2.07 -15.42 13.81
C ILE A 105 -2.35 -14.64 15.09
N HIS A 106 -3.56 -14.79 15.66
CA HIS A 106 -3.92 -14.14 16.93
C HIS A 106 -3.03 -14.64 18.07
N GLU A 107 -2.89 -15.96 18.23
CA GLU A 107 -2.01 -16.56 19.23
C GLU A 107 -0.56 -16.08 19.07
N GLY A 108 -0.03 -16.13 17.85
CA GLY A 108 1.32 -15.63 17.57
C GLY A 108 1.50 -14.11 17.74
N ARG A 109 0.41 -13.32 17.81
CA ARG A 109 0.46 -11.90 18.20
C ARG A 109 0.46 -11.74 19.71
N GLU A 110 -0.41 -12.45 20.41
CA GLU A 110 -0.45 -12.45 21.87
C GLU A 110 0.88 -12.88 22.49
N GLU A 111 1.51 -13.94 21.95
CA GLU A 111 2.83 -14.40 22.38
C GLU A 111 3.91 -13.34 22.17
N ARG A 112 3.88 -12.65 21.02
CA ARG A 112 4.84 -11.59 20.71
C ARG A 112 4.65 -10.38 21.61
N ASP A 113 3.40 -9.97 21.81
CA ASP A 113 3.07 -8.83 22.66
C ASP A 113 3.50 -9.12 24.10
N ARG A 114 3.27 -10.36 24.61
CA ARG A 114 3.79 -10.80 25.90
C ARG A 114 5.33 -10.73 25.96
N ALA A 115 6.02 -11.29 24.98
CA ALA A 115 7.49 -11.28 24.94
C ALA A 115 8.06 -9.85 24.89
N ILE A 116 7.38 -8.93 24.20
CA ILE A 116 7.75 -7.51 24.15
C ILE A 116 7.50 -6.84 25.50
N LEU A 117 6.32 -7.03 26.10
CA LEU A 117 5.97 -6.45 27.40
C LEU A 117 6.93 -6.94 28.50
N GLU A 118 7.27 -8.23 28.50
CA GLU A 118 8.27 -8.81 29.39
C GLU A 118 9.66 -8.19 29.18
N ALA A 119 10.13 -8.13 27.93
CA ALA A 119 11.44 -7.53 27.61
C ALA A 119 11.53 -6.03 27.94
N CYS A 120 10.41 -5.31 27.86
CA CYS A 120 10.29 -3.91 28.22
C CYS A 120 10.02 -3.67 29.72
N GLY A 121 9.76 -4.72 30.50
CA GLY A 121 9.49 -4.63 31.94
C GLY A 121 8.09 -4.10 32.31
N PHE A 122 7.11 -4.19 31.42
CA PHE A 122 5.72 -3.75 31.64
C PHE A 122 4.88 -4.83 32.32
N ASN A 123 5.27 -5.24 33.53
CA ASN A 123 4.65 -6.35 34.24
C ASN A 123 3.16 -6.12 34.58
N GLU A 124 2.75 -4.88 34.87
CA GLU A 124 1.35 -4.55 35.17
C GLU A 124 0.42 -4.74 33.96
N GLU A 125 0.90 -4.47 32.74
CA GLU A 125 0.11 -4.71 31.52
C GLU A 125 0.08 -6.19 31.17
N LEU A 126 1.16 -6.92 31.48
CA LEU A 126 1.24 -8.36 31.31
C LEU A 126 0.25 -9.08 32.23
N GLU A 127 0.16 -8.67 33.50
CA GLU A 127 -0.82 -9.18 34.47
C GLU A 127 -2.26 -8.94 33.99
N ARG A 128 -2.58 -7.73 33.49
CA ARG A 128 -3.92 -7.45 32.94
C ARG A 128 -4.25 -8.28 31.70
N MET A 129 -3.26 -8.58 30.85
CA MET A 129 -3.46 -9.45 29.70
C MET A 129 -3.74 -10.89 30.12
N GLU A 130 -3.11 -11.38 31.19
CA GLU A 130 -3.38 -12.72 31.73
C GLU A 130 -4.75 -12.81 32.41
N GLU A 131 -5.19 -11.75 33.10
CA GLU A 131 -6.51 -11.68 33.73
C GLU A 131 -7.69 -11.58 32.73
N ALA A 132 -7.44 -11.06 31.52
CA ALA A 132 -8.45 -10.87 30.49
C ALA A 132 -8.74 -12.12 29.64
N ARG A 133 -8.02 -13.23 29.89
CA ARG A 133 -8.09 -14.49 29.14
C ARG A 133 -9.07 -15.47 29.76
#